data_AF-A0A836RM95-F1
#
_entry.id   AF-A0A836RM95-F1
#
_cell.length_a   1.000
_cell.length_b   1.000
_cell.length_c   1.000
_cell.angle_alpha   90.00
_cell.angle_beta   90.00
_cell.angle_gamma   90.00
#
_symmetry.space_group_name_H-M   'P 1'
#
loop_
_entity.id
_entity.type
_entity.pdbx_description
1 polymer ?
#
loop_
_entity_poly.entity_id
_entity_poly.type
_entity_poly.pdbx_seq_one_letter_code
_entity_poly.pdbx_strand_id
1 'polypeptide(L)'
;MSLVVVLAMMTSIAGNHVPYDQIETIAERWGAREWSDMSIVRVLTYYSFDGEVTGYAFIFSKKTMPPDEILIKEIIEDRGRRPRNRYGVDDYATVVMSSRRSEVPIFQFYRGLPDYYSIRRYLPQRFDNLKALKVYYYSPGEEWIEFEGGLLVKAYSGQVYDKDEFLKGFTPQRPHAGVEKLTDKMWQELRSGDFATQDSNKIPDMVPFYEWHYGCSPTASSMLLGYWDTRGYAKLVDFFYGPCYSYPENAWDDGIANCQRELALAMNTDTLTGGTSIYNIHTGQLAVCNGYNNNYNFQ
;
A
#
# COMPACT_ATOMS: atom_id res chain seq x y z
N MET A 1 37.47 -5.02 -43.86
CA MET A 1 37.07 -3.67 -43.41
C MET A 1 35.59 -3.51 -43.71
N SER A 2 34.66 -3.28 -42.79
CA SER A 2 34.77 -2.97 -41.37
C SER A 2 33.50 -3.48 -40.67
N LEU A 3 33.72 -4.12 -39.53
CA LEU A 3 32.72 -4.56 -38.58
C LEU A 3 32.34 -3.33 -37.73
N VAL A 4 31.27 -2.61 -38.09
CA VAL A 4 30.66 -1.60 -37.20
C VAL A 4 29.66 -2.36 -36.33
N VAL A 5 30.18 -2.98 -35.28
CA VAL A 5 29.35 -3.61 -34.24
C VAL A 5 28.61 -2.50 -33.50
N VAL A 6 27.30 -2.65 -33.54
CA VAL A 6 26.28 -1.97 -32.76
C VAL A 6 26.71 -1.91 -31.28
N LEU A 7 27.32 -0.80 -30.88
CA LEU A 7 27.68 -0.49 -29.50
C LEU A 7 27.09 0.88 -29.12
N ALA A 8 25.78 1.02 -29.24
CA ALA A 8 25.10 2.27 -28.93
C ALA A 8 23.60 2.11 -28.57
N MET A 9 23.20 1.10 -27.80
CA MET A 9 21.87 1.08 -27.12
C MET A 9 21.84 0.17 -25.86
N MET A 10 22.90 0.16 -25.04
CA MET A 10 22.83 -0.46 -23.69
C MET A 10 23.23 0.49 -22.56
N THR A 11 23.32 1.78 -22.85
CA THR A 11 23.82 2.81 -21.90
C THR A 11 22.73 3.64 -21.21
N SER A 12 21.44 3.29 -21.32
CA SER A 12 20.37 4.02 -20.60
C SER A 12 19.62 3.23 -19.52
N ILE A 13 19.82 1.91 -19.38
CA ILE A 13 19.10 1.11 -18.35
C ILE A 13 19.86 1.11 -17.01
N ALA A 14 21.19 1.14 -17.03
CA ALA A 14 22.01 1.13 -15.81
C ALA A 14 21.86 2.41 -14.95
N GLY A 15 21.34 3.51 -15.50
CA GLY A 15 21.23 4.79 -14.80
C GLY A 15 20.04 4.88 -13.83
N ASN A 16 18.99 4.09 -14.04
CA ASN A 16 17.77 4.19 -13.24
C ASN A 16 17.74 3.24 -12.04
N HIS A 17 18.53 2.17 -12.02
CA HIS A 17 18.52 1.24 -10.89
C HIS A 17 19.33 1.75 -9.70
N VAL A 18 18.83 1.47 -8.50
CA VAL A 18 19.56 1.66 -7.25
C VAL A 18 20.27 0.35 -6.90
N PRO A 19 21.59 0.37 -6.60
CA PRO A 19 22.30 -0.82 -6.16
C PRO A 19 21.66 -1.48 -4.93
N TYR A 20 21.56 -2.82 -4.93
CA TYR A 20 20.87 -3.58 -3.88
C TYR A 20 21.43 -3.30 -2.47
N ASP A 21 22.75 -3.24 -2.33
CA ASP A 21 23.45 -2.93 -1.06
C ASP A 21 23.02 -1.59 -0.47
N GLN A 22 22.75 -0.60 -1.33
CA GLN A 22 22.23 0.70 -0.88
C GLN A 22 20.78 0.61 -0.43
N ILE A 23 19.94 -0.14 -1.14
CA ILE A 23 18.54 -0.34 -0.76
C ILE A 23 18.47 -1.08 0.58
N GLU A 24 19.24 -2.15 0.74
CA GLU A 24 19.35 -2.94 1.97
C GLU A 24 19.83 -2.09 3.13
N THR A 25 20.89 -1.29 2.95
CA THR A 25 21.37 -0.35 3.98
C THR A 25 20.29 0.65 4.41
N ILE A 26 19.50 1.16 3.46
CA ILE A 26 18.39 2.08 3.78
C ILE A 26 17.28 1.33 4.53
N ALA A 27 16.93 0.12 4.10
CA ALA A 27 15.94 -0.72 4.78
C ALA A 27 16.35 -1.03 6.21
N GLU A 28 17.62 -1.39 6.46
CA GLU A 28 18.15 -1.65 7.81
C GLU A 28 18.04 -0.41 8.71
N ARG A 29 18.45 0.76 8.21
CA ARG A 29 18.34 2.02 8.95
C ARG A 29 16.89 2.39 9.25
N TRP A 30 16.00 2.16 8.28
CA TRP A 30 14.56 2.36 8.47
C TRP A 30 14.01 1.42 9.55
N GLY A 31 14.33 0.13 9.46
CA GLY A 31 13.93 -0.88 10.44
C GLY A 31 14.48 -0.58 11.84
N ALA A 32 15.74 -0.17 11.96
CA ALA A 32 16.34 0.20 13.24
C ALA A 32 15.65 1.41 13.90
N ARG A 33 15.07 2.31 13.10
CA ARG A 33 14.28 3.45 13.61
C ARG A 33 12.89 3.01 14.05
N GLU A 34 12.13 2.35 13.17
CA GLU A 34 10.72 2.03 13.41
C GLU A 34 10.55 0.84 14.37
N TRP A 35 11.46 -0.14 14.27
CA TRP A 35 11.41 -1.43 14.94
C TRP A 35 12.80 -1.79 15.48
N SER A 36 13.30 -0.95 16.40
CA SER A 36 14.67 -0.99 16.94
C SER A 36 15.17 -2.34 17.49
N ASP A 37 14.27 -3.28 17.77
CA ASP A 37 14.57 -4.62 18.26
C ASP A 37 14.41 -5.74 17.22
N MET A 38 14.22 -5.39 15.94
CA MET A 38 14.08 -6.32 14.84
C MET A 38 15.23 -6.19 13.82
N SER A 39 15.53 -7.29 13.13
CA SER A 39 16.51 -7.35 12.05
C SER A 39 15.90 -7.96 10.79
N ILE A 40 16.48 -7.70 9.62
CA ILE A 40 16.06 -8.35 8.37
C ILE A 40 16.29 -9.86 8.49
N VAL A 41 15.23 -10.65 8.23
CA VAL A 41 15.24 -12.12 8.28
C VAL A 41 14.95 -12.77 6.94
N ARG A 42 14.36 -12.02 5.99
CA ARG A 42 14.06 -12.48 4.63
C ARG A 42 13.88 -11.29 3.70
N VAL A 43 14.19 -11.48 2.43
CA VAL A 43 13.97 -10.50 1.37
C VAL A 43 13.24 -11.18 0.21
N LEU A 44 12.15 -10.57 -0.24
CA LEU A 44 11.43 -10.99 -1.45
C LEU A 44 11.76 -10.02 -2.58
N THR A 45 11.95 -10.54 -3.80
CA THR A 45 12.16 -9.71 -5.00
C THR A 45 10.83 -9.48 -5.72
N TYR A 46 10.56 -8.22 -6.05
CA TYR A 46 9.36 -7.80 -6.76
C TYR A 46 9.73 -7.45 -8.21
N TYR A 47 8.84 -7.80 -9.13
CA TYR A 47 9.08 -7.71 -10.58
C TYR A 47 8.03 -6.87 -11.30
N SER A 48 8.37 -6.36 -12.48
CA SER A 48 7.40 -6.02 -13.51
C SER A 48 6.99 -7.27 -14.28
N PHE A 49 5.91 -7.18 -15.05
CA PHE A 49 5.49 -8.28 -15.92
C PHE A 49 6.48 -8.60 -17.05
N ASP A 50 7.34 -7.65 -17.41
CA ASP A 50 8.46 -7.87 -18.35
C ASP A 50 9.63 -8.61 -17.70
N GLY A 51 9.56 -8.88 -16.39
CA GLY A 51 10.58 -9.62 -15.63
C GLY A 51 11.68 -8.76 -15.02
N GLU A 52 11.62 -7.44 -15.19
CA GLU A 52 12.55 -6.49 -14.58
C GLU A 52 12.30 -6.37 -13.08
N VAL A 53 13.36 -6.25 -12.27
CA VAL A 53 13.20 -6.01 -10.83
C VAL A 53 12.63 -4.61 -10.61
N THR A 54 11.52 -4.49 -9.87
CA THR A 54 10.89 -3.21 -9.50
C THR A 54 11.13 -2.85 -8.04
N GLY A 55 11.43 -3.83 -7.19
CA GLY A 55 11.64 -3.58 -5.78
C GLY A 55 11.96 -4.81 -4.96
N TYR A 56 12.02 -4.61 -3.64
CA TYR A 56 12.31 -5.62 -2.65
C TYR A 56 11.41 -5.44 -1.43
N ALA A 57 10.86 -6.53 -0.90
CA ALA A 57 10.21 -6.54 0.40
C ALA A 57 11.16 -7.11 1.45
N PHE A 58 11.64 -6.26 2.35
CA PHE A 58 12.50 -6.62 3.48
C PHE A 58 11.62 -6.95 4.68
N ILE A 59 11.70 -8.20 5.15
CA ILE A 59 10.93 -8.72 6.28
C ILE A 59 11.81 -8.68 7.51
N PHE A 60 11.33 -8.04 8.56
CA PHE A 60 11.98 -7.86 9.85
C PHE A 60 11.33 -8.75 10.90
N SER A 61 12.14 -9.29 11.81
CA SER A 61 11.65 -10.00 13.01
C SER A 61 12.69 -9.98 14.12
N LYS A 62 12.26 -10.26 15.35
CA LYS A 62 13.15 -10.51 16.50
C LYS A 62 13.71 -11.93 16.51
N LYS A 63 13.08 -12.85 15.77
CA LYS A 63 13.39 -14.27 15.74
C LYS A 63 13.72 -14.69 14.32
N THR A 64 14.42 -15.80 14.18
CA THR A 64 14.60 -16.43 12.86
C THR A 64 13.23 -16.80 12.27
N MET A 65 13.01 -16.46 11.01
CA MET A 65 11.79 -16.78 10.29
C MET A 65 11.79 -18.28 9.89
N PRO A 66 10.68 -19.02 10.09
CA PRO A 66 10.60 -20.41 9.66
C PRO A 66 10.77 -20.56 8.14
N PRO A 67 11.15 -21.76 7.64
CA PRO A 67 11.07 -22.08 6.22
C PRO A 67 9.65 -21.83 5.66
N ASP A 68 9.56 -21.46 4.38
CA ASP A 68 8.30 -21.11 3.72
C ASP A 68 7.22 -22.19 3.90
N GLU A 69 7.60 -23.47 3.79
CA GLU A 69 6.67 -24.60 3.91
C GLU A 69 5.97 -24.65 5.27
N ILE A 70 6.71 -24.39 6.36
CA ILE A 70 6.18 -24.39 7.72
C ILE A 70 5.28 -23.16 7.91
N LEU A 71 5.78 -21.98 7.52
CA LEU A 71 5.05 -20.74 7.70
C LEU A 71 3.74 -20.70 6.88
N ILE A 72 3.77 -21.18 5.63
CA ILE A 72 2.59 -21.26 4.77
C ILE A 72 1.56 -22.20 5.40
N LYS A 73 1.99 -23.34 5.95
CA LYS A 73 1.09 -24.27 6.63
C LYS A 73 0.43 -23.62 7.85
N GLU A 74 1.18 -22.93 8.69
CA GLU A 74 0.65 -22.19 9.85
C GLU A 74 -0.38 -21.12 9.42
N ILE A 75 -0.11 -20.40 8.33
CA ILE A 75 -1.03 -19.38 7.79
C ILE A 75 -2.34 -20.01 7.28
N ILE A 76 -2.25 -21.15 6.60
CA ILE A 76 -3.42 -21.87 6.09
C ILE A 76 -4.25 -22.45 7.25
N GLU A 77 -3.60 -22.92 8.32
CA GLU A 77 -4.28 -23.42 9.53
C GLU A 77 -5.05 -22.30 10.26
N ASP A 78 -4.62 -21.03 10.14
CA ASP A 78 -5.32 -19.84 10.68
C ASP A 78 -6.39 -19.27 9.70
N ARG A 79 -6.77 -20.01 8.65
CA ARG A 79 -7.81 -19.62 7.68
C ARG A 79 -9.14 -19.33 8.38
N GLY A 80 -9.83 -18.27 7.96
CA GLY A 80 -11.23 -18.03 8.31
C GLY A 80 -11.52 -17.03 9.43
N ARG A 81 -10.51 -16.48 10.12
CA ARG A 81 -10.69 -15.19 10.80
C ARG A 81 -10.22 -14.12 9.81
N ARG A 82 -11.01 -13.09 9.52
CA ARG A 82 -10.44 -11.84 8.98
C ARG A 82 -10.08 -10.98 10.20
N PRO A 83 -8.87 -11.04 10.77
CA PRO A 83 -8.40 -9.87 11.47
C PRO A 83 -8.12 -8.78 10.42
N ARG A 84 -8.34 -7.52 10.78
CA ARG A 84 -8.06 -6.31 9.97
C ARG A 84 -6.57 -6.16 9.57
N ASN A 85 -5.75 -7.15 9.90
CA ASN A 85 -4.31 -7.09 9.97
C ASN A 85 -3.66 -8.20 9.12
N ARG A 86 -2.49 -7.89 8.57
CA ARG A 86 -1.58 -8.86 7.93
C ARG A 86 -1.23 -9.99 8.91
N TYR A 87 -0.82 -11.16 8.41
CA TYR A 87 -0.46 -12.26 9.29
C TYR A 87 0.80 -11.91 10.10
N GLY A 88 0.81 -12.25 11.39
CA GLY A 88 1.97 -12.11 12.27
C GLY A 88 2.38 -10.68 12.61
N VAL A 89 1.42 -9.76 12.81
CA VAL A 89 1.70 -8.35 13.16
C VAL A 89 2.57 -8.15 14.40
N ASP A 90 2.52 -9.07 15.36
CA ASP A 90 3.30 -8.97 16.60
C ASP A 90 4.75 -9.45 16.43
N ASP A 91 4.99 -10.34 15.47
CA ASP A 91 6.28 -11.01 15.27
C ASP A 91 7.08 -10.47 14.08
N TYR A 92 6.40 -9.86 13.11
CA TYR A 92 7.00 -9.42 11.86
C TYR A 92 6.71 -7.96 11.56
N ALA A 93 7.56 -7.37 10.72
CA ALA A 93 7.31 -6.11 10.05
C ALA A 93 7.92 -6.16 8.65
N THR A 94 7.43 -5.33 7.74
CA THR A 94 7.88 -5.34 6.34
C THR A 94 8.06 -3.92 5.83
N VAL A 95 9.13 -3.70 5.07
CA VAL A 95 9.31 -2.51 4.22
C VAL A 95 9.42 -2.98 2.77
N VAL A 96 8.58 -2.44 1.90
CA VAL A 96 8.68 -2.64 0.46
C VAL A 96 9.33 -1.42 -0.15
N MET A 97 10.47 -1.62 -0.81
CA MET A 97 11.28 -0.55 -1.39
C MET A 97 11.41 -0.69 -2.90
N SER A 98 11.48 0.44 -3.61
CA SER A 98 11.75 0.44 -5.04
C SER A 98 13.21 0.11 -5.33
N SER A 99 13.46 -0.52 -6.49
CA SER A 99 14.79 -0.69 -7.06
C SER A 99 15.16 0.41 -8.06
N ARG A 100 14.31 1.44 -8.24
CA ARG A 100 14.40 2.46 -9.31
C ARG A 100 14.42 3.88 -8.76
N ARG A 101 15.31 4.71 -9.30
CA ARG A 101 15.47 6.13 -8.93
C ARG A 101 14.30 7.00 -9.37
N SER A 102 13.68 6.63 -10.48
CA SER A 102 12.49 7.30 -11.02
C SER A 102 11.20 7.01 -10.24
N GLU A 103 11.27 6.21 -9.18
CA GLU A 103 10.13 5.81 -8.35
C GLU A 103 10.38 6.22 -6.90
N VAL A 104 9.30 6.30 -6.12
CA VAL A 104 9.42 6.58 -4.69
C VAL A 104 10.21 5.46 -4.00
N PRO A 105 11.16 5.79 -3.10
CA PRO A 105 12.08 4.81 -2.54
C PRO A 105 11.41 3.74 -1.66
N ILE A 106 10.40 4.14 -0.89
CA ILE A 106 9.62 3.25 -0.03
C ILE A 106 8.20 3.23 -0.56
N PHE A 107 7.77 2.07 -1.05
CA PHE A 107 6.41 1.86 -1.52
C PHE A 107 5.44 1.75 -0.35
N GLN A 108 5.78 0.92 0.64
CA GLN A 108 4.94 0.58 1.77
C GLN A 108 5.80 0.16 2.96
N PHE A 109 5.30 0.36 4.17
CA PHE A 109 5.85 -0.25 5.37
C PHE A 109 4.73 -0.52 6.37
N TYR A 110 4.81 -1.64 7.09
CA TYR A 110 3.73 -2.08 8.00
C TYR A 110 4.23 -3.18 8.95
N ARG A 111 3.46 -3.42 10.02
CA ARG A 111 3.58 -4.62 10.85
C ARG A 111 2.95 -5.82 10.13
N GLY A 112 3.53 -7.00 10.32
CA GLY A 112 3.12 -8.26 9.71
C GLY A 112 3.87 -8.62 8.43
N LEU A 113 3.52 -9.79 7.89
CA LEU A 113 4.11 -10.35 6.67
C LEU A 113 3.56 -9.71 5.39
N PRO A 114 4.36 -9.70 4.29
CA PRO A 114 3.89 -9.24 2.99
C PRO A 114 2.73 -10.09 2.46
N ASP A 115 2.01 -9.56 1.47
CA ASP A 115 0.82 -10.24 0.94
C ASP A 115 1.16 -11.56 0.26
N TYR A 116 2.39 -11.72 -0.23
CA TYR A 116 2.96 -13.01 -0.63
C TYR A 116 2.63 -14.17 0.34
N TYR A 117 2.71 -13.91 1.65
CA TYR A 117 2.34 -14.87 2.68
C TYR A 117 0.88 -14.69 3.11
N SER A 118 0.51 -13.45 3.46
CA SER A 118 -0.75 -13.15 4.14
C SER A 118 -1.99 -13.51 3.31
N ILE A 119 -1.92 -13.45 1.97
CA ILE A 119 -3.08 -13.72 1.11
C ILE A 119 -3.56 -15.17 1.20
N ARG A 120 -2.67 -16.12 1.51
CA ARG A 120 -2.99 -17.57 1.52
C ARG A 120 -4.10 -17.92 2.50
N ARG A 121 -4.21 -17.14 3.57
CA ARG A 121 -5.31 -17.23 4.56
C ARG A 121 -6.68 -17.07 3.92
N TYR A 122 -6.78 -16.33 2.81
CA TYR A 122 -8.03 -15.96 2.16
C TYR A 122 -8.27 -16.70 0.83
N LEU A 123 -7.26 -17.37 0.30
CA LEU A 123 -7.41 -18.14 -0.92
C LEU A 123 -8.19 -19.44 -0.67
N PRO A 124 -8.94 -19.94 -1.67
CA PRO A 124 -9.57 -21.26 -1.60
C PRO A 124 -8.54 -22.39 -1.42
N GLN A 125 -8.98 -23.52 -0.85
CA GLN A 125 -8.14 -24.71 -0.59
C GLN A 125 -7.33 -25.20 -1.80
N ARG A 126 -7.79 -24.95 -3.03
CA ARG A 126 -7.05 -25.31 -4.25
C ARG A 126 -5.67 -24.65 -4.35
N PHE A 127 -5.41 -23.58 -3.59
CA PHE A 127 -4.11 -22.88 -3.55
C PHE A 127 -3.16 -23.41 -2.46
N ASP A 128 -3.62 -24.30 -1.58
CA ASP A 128 -2.86 -24.73 -0.40
C ASP A 128 -1.52 -25.36 -0.78
N ASN A 129 -1.55 -26.14 -1.86
CA ASN A 129 -0.37 -26.85 -2.38
C ASN A 129 0.29 -26.14 -3.57
N LEU A 130 -0.24 -25.01 -4.04
CA LEU A 130 0.36 -24.29 -5.16
C LEU A 130 1.55 -23.46 -4.68
N LYS A 131 2.69 -23.61 -5.37
CA LYS A 131 3.86 -22.78 -5.10
C LYS A 131 3.66 -21.39 -5.70
N ALA A 132 3.98 -20.37 -4.92
CA ALA A 132 4.07 -19.00 -5.41
C ALA A 132 5.45 -18.79 -6.05
N LEU A 133 5.46 -18.26 -7.27
CA LEU A 133 6.63 -18.17 -8.14
C LEU A 133 7.24 -16.77 -8.15
N LYS A 134 6.42 -15.73 -8.31
CA LYS A 134 6.85 -14.33 -8.44
C LYS A 134 5.84 -13.39 -7.81
N VAL A 135 6.32 -12.25 -7.34
CA VAL A 135 5.49 -11.10 -6.97
C VAL A 135 5.69 -10.02 -8.02
N TYR A 136 4.61 -9.59 -8.64
CA TYR A 136 4.56 -8.45 -9.53
C TYR A 136 4.06 -7.23 -8.78
N TYR A 137 4.74 -6.11 -8.88
CA TYR A 137 4.34 -4.87 -8.22
C TYR A 137 4.38 -3.71 -9.19
N TYR A 138 3.30 -2.94 -9.21
CA TYR A 138 3.17 -1.77 -10.07
C TYR A 138 2.92 -0.48 -9.27
N SER A 139 2.02 -0.54 -8.30
CA SER A 139 1.66 0.59 -7.45
C SER A 139 0.94 0.10 -6.19
N PRO A 140 0.68 0.95 -5.19
CA PRO A 140 -0.12 0.57 -4.03
C PRO A 140 -1.48 0.00 -4.46
N GLY A 141 -1.83 -1.19 -3.96
CA GLY A 141 -3.04 -1.94 -4.34
C GLY A 141 -2.90 -2.80 -5.61
N GLU A 142 -1.81 -2.63 -6.37
CA GLU A 142 -1.50 -3.33 -7.62
C GLU A 142 -0.28 -4.26 -7.46
N GLU A 143 -0.40 -5.21 -6.51
CA GLU A 143 0.59 -6.27 -6.24
C GLU A 143 0.00 -7.65 -6.55
N TRP A 144 0.52 -8.36 -7.56
CA TRP A 144 0.04 -9.69 -7.98
C TRP A 144 1.02 -10.81 -7.63
N ILE A 145 0.50 -11.96 -7.22
CA ILE A 145 1.30 -13.14 -6.92
C ILE A 145 1.03 -14.19 -7.99
N GLU A 146 2.08 -14.61 -8.68
CA GLU A 146 2.03 -15.72 -9.62
C GLU A 146 2.14 -17.04 -8.87
N PHE A 147 1.25 -17.95 -9.17
CA PHE A 147 1.27 -19.33 -8.72
C PHE A 147 1.54 -20.27 -9.91
N GLU A 148 2.01 -21.48 -9.59
CA GLU A 148 2.11 -22.56 -10.57
C GLU A 148 0.81 -22.76 -11.35
N GLY A 149 0.93 -23.18 -12.61
CA GLY A 149 -0.20 -23.32 -13.52
C GLY A 149 -0.64 -22.02 -14.19
N GLY A 150 0.17 -20.96 -14.13
CA GLY A 150 -0.12 -19.70 -14.83
C GLY A 150 -1.22 -18.87 -14.18
N LEU A 151 -1.44 -19.04 -12.87
CA LEU A 151 -2.47 -18.30 -12.14
C LEU A 151 -1.87 -17.03 -11.53
N LEU A 152 -2.53 -15.89 -11.73
CA LEU A 152 -2.24 -14.64 -11.03
C LEU A 152 -3.29 -14.39 -9.96
N VAL A 153 -2.86 -14.06 -8.76
CA VAL A 153 -3.73 -13.67 -7.65
C VAL A 153 -3.54 -12.20 -7.34
N LYS A 154 -4.66 -11.47 -7.28
CA LYS A 154 -4.72 -10.08 -6.85
C LYS A 154 -4.40 -10.01 -5.36
N ALA A 155 -3.23 -9.57 -4.90
CA ALA A 155 -2.86 -9.74 -3.49
C ALA A 155 -3.79 -8.96 -2.54
N TYR A 156 -4.30 -7.82 -2.99
CA TYR A 156 -5.26 -7.02 -2.22
C TYR A 156 -6.66 -7.68 -2.09
N SER A 157 -7.22 -8.22 -3.18
CA SER A 157 -8.61 -8.70 -3.21
C SER A 157 -8.77 -10.22 -3.22
N GLY A 158 -7.69 -10.97 -3.45
CA GLY A 158 -7.72 -12.41 -3.67
C GLY A 158 -8.32 -12.83 -5.03
N GLN A 159 -8.66 -11.88 -5.92
CA GLN A 159 -9.18 -12.20 -7.25
C GLN A 159 -8.17 -13.02 -8.05
N VAL A 160 -8.65 -14.03 -8.78
CA VAL A 160 -7.80 -14.98 -9.51
C VAL A 160 -7.97 -14.74 -11.01
N TYR A 161 -6.86 -14.68 -11.73
CA TYR A 161 -6.80 -14.51 -13.17
C TYR A 161 -5.92 -15.59 -13.81
N ASP A 162 -6.23 -15.95 -15.05
CA ASP A 162 -5.25 -16.58 -15.92
C ASP A 162 -4.22 -15.52 -16.36
N LYS A 163 -2.94 -15.85 -16.26
CA LYS A 163 -1.85 -14.91 -16.53
C LYS A 163 -1.86 -14.43 -17.98
N ASP A 164 -1.99 -15.35 -18.92
CA ASP A 164 -1.89 -15.03 -20.34
C ASP A 164 -3.11 -14.25 -20.82
N GLU A 165 -4.29 -14.55 -20.28
CA GLU A 165 -5.50 -13.76 -20.53
C GLU A 165 -5.39 -12.35 -19.92
N PHE A 166 -4.94 -12.25 -18.67
CA PHE A 166 -4.76 -10.97 -17.99
C PHE A 166 -3.81 -10.04 -18.77
N LEU A 167 -2.68 -10.58 -19.22
CA LEU A 167 -1.66 -9.82 -19.94
C LEU A 167 -2.14 -9.30 -21.30
N LYS A 168 -3.15 -9.91 -21.94
CA LYS A 168 -3.73 -9.37 -23.19
C LYS A 168 -4.44 -8.04 -23.00
N GLY A 169 -5.02 -7.81 -21.82
CA GLY A 169 -5.71 -6.57 -21.47
C GLY A 169 -4.89 -5.61 -20.62
N PHE A 170 -3.77 -6.07 -20.07
CA PHE A 170 -2.96 -5.28 -19.16
C PHE A 170 -2.14 -4.22 -19.90
N THR A 171 -2.42 -2.95 -19.61
CA THR A 171 -1.60 -1.82 -20.07
C THR A 171 -0.87 -1.21 -18.89
N PRO A 172 0.47 -1.32 -18.83
CA PRO A 172 1.25 -0.70 -17.77
C PRO A 172 1.03 0.83 -17.77
N GLN A 173 0.66 1.42 -16.63
CA GLN A 173 0.60 2.88 -16.52
C GLN A 173 2.01 3.47 -16.46
N ARG A 174 2.42 4.15 -17.54
CA ARG A 174 3.73 4.81 -17.56
C ARG A 174 3.86 5.82 -16.41
N PRO A 175 5.03 5.92 -15.77
CA PRO A 175 5.27 6.96 -14.77
C PRO A 175 4.96 8.34 -15.38
N HIS A 176 4.33 9.19 -14.59
CA HIS A 176 4.04 10.56 -15.01
C HIS A 176 5.36 11.30 -15.28
N ALA A 177 5.45 12.02 -16.39
CA ALA A 177 6.62 12.86 -16.65
C ALA A 177 6.71 13.96 -15.57
N GLY A 178 7.89 14.16 -14.98
CA GLY A 178 8.16 15.25 -14.04
C GLY A 178 8.27 14.86 -12.57
N VAL A 179 8.03 13.60 -12.20
CA VAL A 179 8.29 13.12 -10.82
C VAL A 179 9.76 12.78 -10.55
N GLU A 180 10.62 12.74 -11.56
CA GLU A 180 12.01 12.28 -11.41
C GLU A 180 12.82 13.16 -10.44
N LYS A 181 12.62 14.49 -10.50
CA LYS A 181 13.29 15.41 -9.55
C LYS A 181 12.85 15.18 -8.11
N LEU A 182 11.57 14.84 -7.91
CA LEU A 182 11.02 14.58 -6.59
C LEU A 182 11.57 13.25 -6.04
N THR A 183 11.53 12.19 -6.84
CA THR A 183 12.00 10.87 -6.43
C THR A 183 13.51 10.87 -6.20
N ASP A 184 14.30 11.55 -7.05
CA ASP A 184 15.73 11.73 -6.84
C ASP A 184 16.04 12.43 -5.51
N LYS A 185 15.28 13.48 -5.16
CA LYS A 185 15.41 14.15 -3.85
C LYS A 185 15.13 13.19 -2.70
N MET A 186 14.04 12.42 -2.77
CA MET A 186 13.69 11.44 -1.73
C MET A 186 14.78 10.37 -1.56
N TRP A 187 15.34 9.87 -2.66
CA TRP A 187 16.47 8.93 -2.63
C TRP A 187 17.72 9.54 -1.98
N GLN A 188 18.01 10.82 -2.25
CA GLN A 188 19.15 11.52 -1.64
C GLN A 188 18.96 11.70 -0.12
N GLU A 189 17.77 12.11 0.33
CA GLU A 189 17.43 12.28 1.75
C GLU A 189 17.60 10.98 2.54
N LEU A 190 17.08 9.86 2.01
CA LEU A 190 17.24 8.56 2.66
C LEU A 190 18.70 8.10 2.71
N ARG A 191 19.48 8.37 1.65
CA ARG A 191 20.91 8.04 1.63
C ARG A 191 21.72 8.82 2.66
N SER A 192 21.40 10.10 2.86
CA SER A 192 22.06 10.93 3.88
C SER A 192 21.67 10.53 5.32
N GLY A 193 20.74 9.57 5.49
CA GLY A 193 20.20 9.21 6.78
C GLY A 193 19.24 10.28 7.34
N ASP A 194 18.75 11.18 6.48
CA ASP A 194 17.71 12.12 6.85
C ASP A 194 16.36 11.43 6.71
N PHE A 195 16.00 10.72 7.78
CA PHE A 195 14.67 10.15 7.94
C PHE A 195 13.72 11.14 8.66
N ALA A 196 14.21 12.32 9.08
CA ALA A 196 13.51 13.24 9.97
C ALA A 196 12.31 13.92 9.28
N THR A 197 12.35 14.10 7.96
CA THR A 197 11.33 14.80 7.18
C THR A 197 9.95 14.11 7.16
N GLN A 198 9.85 12.84 7.60
CA GLN A 198 8.59 12.11 7.62
C GLN A 198 7.83 12.12 8.96
N ASP A 199 8.50 12.35 10.09
CA ASP A 199 7.83 12.48 11.41
C ASP A 199 7.71 13.93 11.87
N SER A 200 8.61 14.82 11.45
CA SER A 200 8.59 16.23 11.89
C SER A 200 7.34 17.00 11.44
N ASN A 201 6.54 16.41 10.55
CA ASN A 201 5.30 16.98 10.01
C ASN A 201 4.08 16.05 10.20
N LYS A 202 4.21 14.96 10.96
CA LYS A 202 3.02 14.21 11.39
C LYS A 202 2.26 15.06 12.40
N ILE A 203 0.93 15.02 12.34
CA ILE A 203 0.09 15.55 13.41
C ILE A 203 0.12 14.48 14.51
N PRO A 204 0.89 14.67 15.61
CA PRO A 204 1.05 13.61 16.61
C PRO A 204 -0.28 13.32 17.30
N ASP A 205 -0.59 12.03 17.46
CA ASP A 205 -1.59 11.45 18.39
C ASP A 205 -3.00 12.08 18.43
N MET A 206 -3.47 12.66 17.32
CA MET A 206 -4.69 13.49 17.35
C MET A 206 -5.63 13.32 16.17
N VAL A 207 -5.18 12.79 15.04
CA VAL A 207 -6.08 12.51 13.92
C VAL A 207 -6.84 11.21 14.25
N PRO A 208 -8.17 11.25 14.40
CA PRO A 208 -8.93 10.04 14.70
C PRO A 208 -8.79 9.04 13.58
N PHE A 209 -8.62 7.77 13.93
CA PHE A 209 -8.68 6.68 12.97
C PHE A 209 -10.15 6.28 12.78
N TYR A 210 -10.67 6.48 11.57
CA TYR A 210 -11.98 5.98 11.19
C TYR A 210 -11.84 4.85 10.16
N GLU A 211 -12.58 3.76 10.37
CA GLU A 211 -12.56 2.61 9.47
C GLU A 211 -13.12 2.99 8.08
N TRP A 212 -12.69 2.27 7.05
CA TRP A 212 -13.03 2.57 5.68
C TRP A 212 -14.42 2.00 5.31
N HIS A 213 -15.43 2.89 5.18
CA HIS A 213 -16.78 2.50 4.75
C HIS A 213 -17.15 2.90 3.33
N TYR A 214 -16.90 4.15 2.94
CA TYR A 214 -17.49 4.70 1.72
C TYR A 214 -16.51 4.95 0.57
N GLY A 215 -15.21 4.94 0.84
CA GLY A 215 -14.18 5.29 -0.14
C GLY A 215 -12.94 5.85 0.56
N CYS A 216 -11.77 5.73 -0.06
CA CYS A 216 -10.53 6.27 0.52
C CYS A 216 -10.63 7.79 0.73
N SER A 217 -11.15 8.54 -0.25
CA SER A 217 -11.30 9.99 -0.18
C SER A 217 -12.25 10.48 0.92
N PRO A 218 -13.51 9.99 1.05
CA PRO A 218 -14.38 10.41 2.14
C PRO A 218 -13.85 9.95 3.51
N THR A 219 -13.24 8.77 3.61
CA THR A 219 -12.65 8.28 4.87
C THR A 219 -11.47 9.16 5.29
N ALA A 220 -10.49 9.39 4.42
CA ALA A 220 -9.34 10.25 4.73
C ALA A 220 -9.76 11.69 5.06
N SER A 221 -10.74 12.23 4.32
CA SER A 221 -11.27 13.57 4.60
C SER A 221 -11.97 13.62 5.95
N SER A 222 -12.75 12.59 6.31
CA SER A 222 -13.42 12.53 7.62
C SER A 222 -12.42 12.49 8.77
N MET A 223 -11.30 11.79 8.64
CA MET A 223 -10.24 11.79 9.66
C MET A 223 -9.67 13.20 9.88
N LEU A 224 -9.42 13.95 8.79
CA LEU A 224 -8.99 15.35 8.87
C LEU A 224 -10.07 16.25 9.51
N LEU A 225 -11.34 16.04 9.17
CA LEU A 225 -12.45 16.78 9.76
C LEU A 225 -12.59 16.48 11.26
N GLY A 226 -12.47 15.22 11.68
CA GLY A 226 -12.50 14.82 13.09
C GLY A 226 -11.32 15.37 13.89
N TYR A 227 -10.15 15.54 13.27
CA TYR A 227 -9.05 16.28 13.89
C TYR A 227 -9.42 17.73 14.19
N TRP A 228 -10.06 18.44 13.25
CA TRP A 228 -10.44 19.83 13.42
C TRP A 228 -11.68 20.03 14.30
N ASP A 229 -12.55 19.03 14.36
CA ASP A 229 -13.77 19.06 15.18
C ASP A 229 -13.47 19.40 16.65
N THR A 230 -12.45 18.74 17.20
CA THR A 230 -11.98 18.98 18.58
C THR A 230 -11.10 20.23 18.74
N ARG A 231 -10.95 21.06 17.69
CA ARG A 231 -10.01 22.20 17.61
C ARG A 231 -10.66 23.51 17.12
N GLY A 232 -11.90 23.74 17.54
CA GLY A 232 -12.63 24.98 17.24
C GLY A 232 -13.61 24.87 16.08
N TYR A 233 -13.68 23.69 15.44
CA TYR A 233 -14.64 23.38 14.38
C TYR A 233 -15.62 22.28 14.80
N ALA A 234 -16.18 22.38 16.02
CA ALA A 234 -16.98 21.35 16.71
C ALA A 234 -18.34 20.96 16.10
N LYS A 235 -18.55 21.18 14.81
CA LYS A 235 -19.71 20.72 14.03
C LYS A 235 -19.29 19.81 12.88
N LEU A 236 -18.01 19.48 12.75
CA LEU A 236 -17.54 18.69 11.61
C LEU A 236 -17.83 17.20 11.79
N VAL A 237 -18.02 16.74 13.03
CA VAL A 237 -18.47 15.38 13.36
C VAL A 237 -19.58 15.46 14.40
N ASP A 238 -20.83 15.27 13.98
CA ASP A 238 -21.99 15.42 14.85
C ASP A 238 -22.28 14.16 15.67
N PHE A 239 -22.15 12.99 15.05
CA PHE A 239 -22.46 11.72 15.70
C PHE A 239 -21.79 10.54 14.98
N PHE A 240 -21.79 9.40 15.68
CA PHE A 240 -21.36 8.12 15.16
C PHE A 240 -22.57 7.19 15.06
N TYR A 241 -22.68 6.41 13.99
CA TYR A 241 -23.79 5.49 13.77
C TYR A 241 -23.29 4.09 13.41
N GLY A 242 -24.22 3.14 13.43
CA GLY A 242 -24.00 1.73 13.18
C GLY A 242 -25.25 0.91 13.48
N PRO A 243 -25.32 -0.35 13.04
CA PRO A 243 -24.31 -1.04 12.25
C PRO A 243 -24.36 -0.63 10.76
N CYS A 244 -23.20 -0.54 10.11
CA CYS A 244 -23.05 -0.25 8.68
C CYS A 244 -22.19 -1.31 7.99
N TYR A 245 -22.62 -1.78 6.82
CA TYR A 245 -21.85 -2.76 6.06
C TYR A 245 -20.72 -2.09 5.28
N SER A 246 -19.48 -2.49 5.53
CA SER A 246 -18.31 -2.13 4.72
C SER A 246 -18.18 -3.12 3.56
N TYR A 247 -18.39 -2.65 2.32
CA TYR A 247 -18.13 -3.45 1.13
C TYR A 247 -16.64 -3.77 0.93
N PRO A 248 -15.71 -2.81 1.11
CA PRO A 248 -14.27 -3.11 1.02
C PRO A 248 -13.84 -4.21 2.00
N GLU A 249 -14.37 -4.19 3.22
CA GLU A 249 -13.96 -5.11 4.29
C GLU A 249 -14.87 -6.32 4.46
N ASN A 250 -15.99 -6.36 3.73
CA ASN A 250 -17.01 -7.42 3.79
C ASN A 250 -17.42 -7.75 5.25
N ALA A 251 -17.67 -6.70 6.03
CA ALA A 251 -17.94 -6.76 7.47
C ALA A 251 -19.03 -5.74 7.87
N TRP A 252 -19.65 -5.97 9.03
CA TRP A 252 -20.54 -5.00 9.66
C TRP A 252 -19.79 -4.30 10.79
N ASP A 253 -19.80 -2.98 10.78
CA ASP A 253 -19.08 -2.16 11.77
C ASP A 253 -19.99 -1.13 12.41
N ASP A 254 -19.64 -0.76 13.64
CA ASP A 254 -20.27 0.30 14.42
C ASP A 254 -19.29 1.49 14.59
N GLY A 255 -19.82 2.65 14.97
CA GLY A 255 -18.98 3.81 15.28
C GLY A 255 -18.52 4.57 14.04
N ILE A 256 -19.36 4.68 13.02
CA ILE A 256 -19.03 5.35 11.76
C ILE A 256 -19.39 6.82 11.87
N ALA A 257 -18.42 7.71 11.66
CA ALA A 257 -18.65 9.15 11.72
C ALA A 257 -19.66 9.59 10.65
N ASN A 258 -20.68 10.38 11.01
CA ASN A 258 -21.70 10.87 10.07
C ASN A 258 -21.07 11.58 8.86
N CYS A 259 -20.02 12.36 9.09
CA CYS A 259 -19.35 13.12 8.06
C CYS A 259 -18.72 12.23 6.97
N GLN A 260 -18.38 10.97 7.23
CA GLN A 260 -17.93 10.05 6.17
C GLN A 260 -18.98 9.87 5.08
N ARG A 261 -20.25 9.70 5.47
CA ARG A 261 -21.36 9.53 4.54
C ARG A 261 -21.67 10.83 3.82
N GLU A 262 -21.65 11.95 4.54
CA GLU A 262 -21.86 13.28 3.96
C GLU A 262 -20.80 13.60 2.91
N LEU A 263 -19.53 13.31 3.22
CA LEU A 263 -18.41 13.45 2.28
C LEU A 263 -18.57 12.52 1.08
N ALA A 264 -18.96 11.26 1.27
CA ALA A 264 -19.18 10.33 0.17
C ALA A 264 -20.27 10.82 -0.79
N LEU A 265 -21.38 11.35 -0.27
CA LEU A 265 -22.45 11.94 -1.06
C LEU A 265 -21.96 13.21 -1.78
N ALA A 266 -21.30 14.12 -1.06
CA ALA A 266 -20.82 15.39 -1.62
C ALA A 266 -19.71 15.20 -2.67
N MET A 267 -18.89 14.15 -2.53
CA MET A 267 -17.84 13.79 -3.48
C MET A 267 -18.34 12.93 -4.66
N ASN A 268 -19.63 12.57 -4.69
CA ASN A 268 -20.19 11.59 -5.63
C ASN A 268 -19.38 10.29 -5.66
N THR A 269 -18.98 9.79 -4.48
CA THR A 269 -18.23 8.55 -4.35
C THR A 269 -19.13 7.36 -4.70
N ASP A 270 -18.64 6.47 -5.57
CA ASP A 270 -19.28 5.17 -5.76
C ASP A 270 -19.03 4.31 -4.52
N THR A 271 -20.04 4.21 -3.66
CA THR A 271 -19.94 3.49 -2.38
C THR A 271 -19.83 1.97 -2.53
N LEU A 272 -20.03 1.41 -3.73
CA LEU A 272 -19.82 -0.02 -3.98
C LEU A 272 -18.34 -0.34 -4.24
N THR A 273 -17.62 0.58 -4.89
CA THR A 273 -16.20 0.40 -5.24
C THR A 273 -15.25 1.25 -4.39
N GLY A 274 -15.77 2.25 -3.70
CA GLY A 274 -15.00 3.29 -3.00
C GLY A 274 -14.43 4.37 -3.93
N GLY A 275 -14.73 4.30 -5.23
CA GLY A 275 -14.16 5.16 -6.26
C GLY A 275 -14.61 6.61 -6.13
N THR A 276 -13.66 7.54 -6.00
CA THR A 276 -13.92 8.98 -5.96
C THR A 276 -13.07 9.70 -7.00
N SER A 277 -13.71 10.56 -7.80
CA SER A 277 -12.98 11.45 -8.73
C SER A 277 -12.18 12.49 -7.94
N ILE A 278 -10.90 12.70 -8.30
CA ILE A 278 -10.05 13.71 -7.67
C ILE A 278 -10.66 15.12 -7.74
N TYR A 279 -11.41 15.42 -8.80
CA TYR A 279 -12.06 16.72 -9.00
C TYR A 279 -13.22 16.97 -8.03
N ASN A 280 -13.78 15.91 -7.44
CA ASN A 280 -14.88 16.02 -6.49
C ASN A 280 -14.41 16.08 -5.03
N ILE A 281 -13.13 15.80 -4.75
CA ILE A 281 -12.62 15.74 -3.37
C ILE A 281 -12.70 17.13 -2.72
N HIS A 282 -12.10 18.13 -3.36
CA HIS A 282 -12.08 19.50 -2.84
C HIS A 282 -13.49 20.11 -2.73
N THR A 283 -14.29 19.99 -3.78
CA THR A 283 -15.65 20.53 -3.80
C THR A 283 -16.56 19.83 -2.80
N GLY A 284 -16.39 18.51 -2.62
CA GLY A 284 -17.11 17.74 -1.61
C GLY A 284 -16.73 18.14 -0.18
N GLN A 285 -15.44 18.36 0.10
CA GLN A 285 -14.97 18.87 1.40
C GLN A 285 -15.57 20.24 1.71
N LEU A 286 -15.52 21.19 0.76
CA LEU A 286 -16.13 22.51 0.93
C LEU A 286 -17.64 22.42 1.16
N ALA A 287 -18.34 21.56 0.41
CA ALA A 287 -19.78 21.38 0.56
C ALA A 287 -20.16 20.86 1.96
N VAL A 288 -19.40 19.93 2.53
CA VAL A 288 -19.64 19.42 3.90
C VAL A 288 -19.28 20.45 4.96
N CYS A 289 -18.13 21.12 4.85
CA CYS A 289 -17.70 22.10 5.85
C CYS A 289 -18.58 23.35 5.88
N ASN A 290 -19.08 23.79 4.72
CA ASN A 290 -19.89 25.01 4.61
C ASN A 290 -21.39 24.71 4.68
N GLY A 291 -21.81 23.59 4.12
CA GLY A 291 -23.18 23.10 4.15
C GLY A 291 -23.44 22.22 5.36
N TYR A 292 -24.44 21.33 5.23
CA TYR A 292 -24.76 20.28 6.23
C TYR A 292 -24.92 20.80 7.68
N ASN A 293 -25.32 22.06 7.84
CA ASN A 293 -25.44 22.80 9.12
C ASN A 293 -24.12 23.18 9.82
N ASN A 294 -22.98 22.99 9.18
CA ASN A 294 -21.65 23.27 9.74
C ASN A 294 -21.29 24.77 9.66
N ASN A 295 -21.65 25.42 8.54
CA ASN A 295 -21.62 26.88 8.37
C ASN A 295 -20.25 27.56 8.59
N TYR A 296 -19.13 26.88 8.28
CA TYR A 296 -17.78 27.45 8.48
C TYR A 296 -17.32 28.44 7.40
N ASN A 297 -18.03 28.55 6.27
CA ASN A 297 -17.78 29.50 5.18
C ASN A 297 -16.32 29.53 4.66
N PHE A 298 -15.66 28.37 4.59
CA PHE A 298 -14.36 28.21 3.94
C PHE A 298 -14.44 28.52 2.44
N GLN A 299 -13.33 29.01 1.88
CA GLN A 299 -13.19 29.38 0.47
C GLN A 299 -12.28 28.39 -0.25
#